data_AF-A0A7V2F051-F1
#
_entry.id   AF-A0A7V2F051-F1
#
_cell.length_a   1.000
_cell.length_b   1.000
_cell.length_c   1.000
_cell.angle_alpha   90.00
_cell.angle_beta   90.00
_cell.angle_gamma   90.00
#
_symmetry.space_group_name_H-M   'P 1'
#
loop_
_entity.id
_entity.type
_entity.pdbx_description
1 polymer ?
#
loop_
_entity_poly.entity_id
_entity_poly.type
_entity_poly.pdbx_seq_one_letter_code
_entity_poly.pdbx_strand_id
1 'polypeptide(L)'
;MDYKVIQQKRLREYILKGTRQMHPESISIDVLQKLLVSAGRHIPIETIMSNVRYLEEKGYLSVKEVKIPFIGGTEVFIKITVEGIDLLEGSIQDKALNMEE
;
A
#
# COMPACT_ATOMS: atom_id res chain seq x y z
N MET A 1 -9.05 -6.72 20.71
CA MET A 1 -9.01 -6.72 19.23
C MET A 1 -8.04 -7.82 18.79
N ASP A 2 -8.43 -8.67 17.84
CA ASP A 2 -7.59 -9.79 17.36
C ASP A 2 -6.23 -9.26 16.84
N TYR A 3 -5.14 -9.89 17.26
CA TYR A 3 -3.78 -9.55 16.87
C TYR A 3 -3.60 -9.53 15.35
N LYS A 4 -4.25 -10.43 14.61
CA LYS A 4 -4.19 -10.45 13.15
C LYS A 4 -4.81 -9.21 12.54
N VAL A 5 -5.91 -8.72 13.11
CA VAL A 5 -6.57 -7.49 12.64
C VAL A 5 -5.64 -6.30 12.84
N ILE A 6 -4.97 -6.19 14.00
CA ILE A 6 -4.01 -5.10 14.27
C ILE A 6 -2.87 -5.10 13.25
N GLN A 7 -2.32 -6.27 12.92
CA GLN A 7 -1.22 -6.37 11.95
C GLN A 7 -1.66 -5.94 10.54
N GLN A 8 -2.87 -6.33 10.11
CA GLN A 8 -3.39 -5.90 8.82
C GLN A 8 -3.62 -4.38 8.76
N LYS A 9 -4.16 -3.79 9.84
CA LYS A 9 -4.31 -2.32 9.93
C LYS A 9 -2.97 -1.60 9.76
N ARG A 10 -1.95 -2.02 10.52
CA ARG A 10 -0.61 -1.44 10.45
C ARG A 10 0.04 -1.61 9.08
N LEU A 11 -0.11 -2.78 8.45
CA LEU A 11 0.43 -3.01 7.11
C LEU A 11 -0.16 -2.02 6.09
N ARG A 12 -1.48 -1.83 6.10
CA ARG A 12 -2.14 -0.87 5.21
C ARG A 12 -1.65 0.55 5.42
N GLU A 13 -1.47 0.94 6.68
CA GLU A 13 -0.90 2.23 7.04
C GLU A 13 0.52 2.41 6.47
N TYR A 14 1.39 1.40 6.59
CA TYR A 14 2.73 1.44 5.99
C TYR A 14 2.69 1.51 4.46
N ILE A 15 1.77 0.80 3.81
CA ILE A 15 1.58 0.86 2.35
C ILE A 15 1.19 2.28 1.92
N LEU A 16 0.21 2.89 2.60
CA LEU A 16 -0.21 4.26 2.31
C LEU A 16 0.93 5.27 2.56
N LYS A 17 1.63 5.15 3.69
CA LYS A 17 2.78 6.04 3.99
C LYS A 17 3.91 5.89 2.97
N GLY A 18 4.23 4.66 2.58
CA GLY A 18 5.28 4.38 1.58
C GLY A 18 4.92 4.90 0.18
N THR A 19 3.66 4.73 -0.23
CA THR A 19 3.17 5.26 -1.53
C THR A 19 3.08 6.79 -1.52
N ARG A 20 2.71 7.43 -0.39
CA ARG A 20 2.71 8.89 -0.22
C ARG A 20 4.10 9.51 -0.44
N GLN A 21 5.17 8.85 0.01
CA GLN A 21 6.53 9.37 -0.17
C GLN A 21 6.94 9.49 -1.65
N MET A 22 6.29 8.73 -2.53
CA MET A 22 6.58 8.72 -3.96
C MET A 22 5.63 9.63 -4.76
N HIS A 23 4.59 10.18 -4.14
CA HIS A 23 3.64 11.08 -4.81
C HIS A 23 4.35 12.33 -5.37
N PRO A 24 4.07 12.77 -6.61
CA PRO A 24 2.95 12.36 -7.48
C PRO A 24 3.21 11.13 -8.36
N GLU A 25 4.39 10.53 -8.28
CA GLU A 25 4.76 9.34 -9.05
C GLU A 25 4.19 8.06 -8.45
N SER A 26 4.24 6.98 -9.22
CA SER A 26 3.93 5.63 -8.74
C SER A 26 5.17 4.93 -8.21
N ILE A 27 4.95 3.97 -7.32
CA ILE A 27 5.98 3.05 -6.82
C ILE A 27 5.68 1.64 -7.34
N SER A 28 6.70 0.89 -7.75
CA SER A 28 6.48 -0.53 -8.06
C SER A 28 6.32 -1.35 -6.77
N ILE A 29 5.56 -2.44 -6.84
CA ILE A 29 5.33 -3.33 -5.70
C ILE A 29 6.65 -3.89 -5.14
N ASP A 30 7.63 -4.16 -6.00
CA ASP A 30 8.94 -4.66 -5.60
C ASP A 30 9.73 -3.63 -4.80
N VAL A 31 9.66 -2.35 -5.20
CA VAL A 31 10.30 -1.27 -4.44
C VAL A 31 9.59 -1.09 -3.10
N LEU A 32 8.26 -1.14 -3.06
CA LEU A 32 7.49 -1.08 -1.82
C LEU A 32 7.87 -2.23 -0.86
N GLN A 33 8.01 -3.46 -1.37
CA GLN A 33 8.45 -4.60 -0.57
C GLN A 33 9.86 -4.38 -0.01
N LYS A 34 10.80 -3.88 -0.82
CA LYS A 34 12.16 -3.56 -0.36
C LYS A 34 12.16 -2.50 0.74
N LEU A 35 11.31 -1.47 0.64
CA LEU A 35 11.15 -0.46 1.69
C LEU A 35 10.66 -1.09 3.00
N LEU A 36 9.64 -1.96 2.94
CA LEU A 36 9.14 -2.67 4.12
C LEU A 36 10.22 -3.56 4.75
N VAL A 37 10.98 -4.29 3.94
CA VAL A 37 12.11 -5.11 4.40
C VAL A 37 13.17 -4.25 5.07
N SER A 38 13.53 -3.10 4.48
CA SER A 38 14.51 -2.17 5.07
C SER A 38 14.06 -1.59 6.42
N ALA A 39 12.74 -1.48 6.63
CA ALA A 39 12.13 -1.11 7.91
C ALA A 39 12.00 -2.29 8.90
N GLY A 40 12.67 -3.42 8.62
CA GLY A 40 12.65 -4.63 9.46
C GLY A 40 11.37 -5.46 9.33
N ARG A 41 10.59 -5.28 8.25
CA ARG A 41 9.32 -6.00 8.02
C ARG A 41 9.44 -6.98 6.87
N HIS A 42 9.60 -8.25 7.19
CA HIS A 42 9.62 -9.34 6.23
C HIS A 42 8.19 -9.82 5.96
N ILE A 43 7.51 -9.19 5.00
CA ILE A 43 6.12 -9.49 4.65
C ILE A 43 6.10 -10.15 3.26
N PRO A 44 5.41 -11.30 3.09
CA PRO A 44 5.26 -11.93 1.79
C PRO A 44 4.59 -11.00 0.78
N ILE A 45 5.04 -11.03 -0.48
CA ILE A 45 4.56 -10.14 -1.54
C ILE A 45 3.05 -10.29 -1.76
N GLU A 46 2.52 -11.50 -1.61
CA GLU A 46 1.10 -11.83 -1.74
C GLU A 46 0.27 -11.16 -0.64
N THR A 47 0.84 -11.04 0.57
CA THR A 47 0.20 -10.35 1.70
C THR A 47 0.19 -8.83 1.50
N ILE A 48 1.26 -8.29 0.91
CA ILE A 48 1.30 -6.87 0.52
C ILE A 48 0.26 -6.61 -0.57
N MET A 49 0.26 -7.43 -1.63
CA MET A 49 -0.66 -7.30 -2.76
C MET A 49 -2.13 -7.40 -2.36
N SER A 50 -2.49 -8.32 -1.46
CA SER A 50 -3.86 -8.42 -0.97
C SER A 50 -4.31 -7.16 -0.18
N ASN A 51 -3.41 -6.50 0.55
CA ASN A 51 -3.72 -5.21 1.18
C ASN A 51 -3.74 -4.05 0.19
N VAL A 52 -2.88 -4.07 -0.83
CA VAL A 52 -2.91 -3.09 -1.92
C VAL A 52 -4.25 -3.15 -2.65
N ARG A 53 -4.76 -4.35 -2.98
CA ARG A 53 -6.08 -4.53 -3.59
C ARG A 53 -7.21 -4.04 -2.70
N TYR A 54 -7.16 -4.35 -1.40
CA TYR A 54 -8.13 -3.82 -0.45
C TYR A 54 -8.16 -2.29 -0.45
N LEU A 55 -7.00 -1.64 -0.46
CA LEU A 55 -6.90 -0.18 -0.48
C LEU A 55 -7.30 0.43 -1.83
N GLU A 56 -7.09 -0.29 -2.93
CA GLU A 56 -7.59 0.06 -4.26
C GLU A 56 -9.12 -0.01 -4.32
N GLU A 57 -9.73 -1.10 -3.83
CA GLU A 57 -11.20 -1.24 -3.74
C GLU A 57 -11.83 -0.12 -2.89
N LYS A 58 -11.08 0.37 -1.89
CA LYS A 58 -11.46 1.51 -1.06
C LYS A 58 -11.26 2.87 -1.73
N GLY A 59 -10.59 2.93 -2.87
CA GLY A 59 -10.29 4.17 -3.60
C GLY A 59 -9.10 4.95 -3.04
N TYR A 60 -8.31 4.37 -2.12
CA TYR A 60 -7.13 5.03 -1.52
C TYR A 60 -5.86 4.85 -2.34
N LEU A 61 -5.84 3.86 -3.24
CA LEU A 61 -4.75 3.59 -4.17
C LEU A 61 -5.31 3.39 -5.59
N SER A 62 -4.48 3.65 -6.58
CA SER A 62 -4.67 3.23 -7.96
C SER A 62 -3.56 2.24 -8.33
N VAL A 63 -3.93 1.09 -8.88
CA VAL A 63 -2.98 0.05 -9.30
C VAL A 63 -2.97 -0.06 -10.81
N LYS A 64 -1.77 -0.10 -11.38
CA LYS A 64 -1.55 -0.33 -12.80
C LYS A 64 -0.64 -1.54 -12.99
N GLU A 65 -1.13 -2.51 -13.72
CA GLU A 65 -0.34 -3.66 -14.17
C GLU A 65 0.24 -3.39 -15.56
N VAL A 66 1.54 -3.60 -15.70
CA VAL A 66 2.28 -3.42 -16.96
C VAL A 66 2.92 -4.73 -17.32
N LYS A 67 2.52 -5.31 -18.45
CA LYS A 67 3.20 -6.48 -19.01
C LYS A 67 4.57 -6.06 -19.54
N ILE A 68 5.61 -6.83 -19.23
CA ILE A 68 6.97 -6.64 -19.72
C ILE A 68 7.25 -7.74 -20.77
N PRO A 69 7.07 -7.45 -22.07
CA PRO A 69 7.08 -8.47 -23.11
C PRO A 69 8.41 -9.23 -23.21
N PHE A 70 9.52 -8.55 -22.91
CA PHE A 70 10.87 -9.11 -23.06
C PHE A 70 11.21 -10.21 -22.04
N ILE A 71 10.61 -10.16 -20.85
CA ILE A 71 10.86 -11.14 -19.77
C ILE A 71 9.63 -12.00 -19.44
N GLY A 72 8.50 -11.78 -20.12
CA GLY A 72 7.26 -12.53 -19.90
C GLY A 72 6.58 -12.28 -18.55
N GLY A 73 6.90 -11.17 -17.86
CA GLY A 73 6.38 -10.83 -16.54
C GLY A 73 5.36 -9.69 -16.53
N THR A 74 4.76 -9.44 -15.37
CA THR A 74 3.91 -8.27 -15.10
C THR A 74 4.52 -7.49 -13.94
N GLU A 75 4.73 -6.19 -14.14
CA GLU A 75 5.11 -5.27 -13.07
C GLU A 75 3.87 -4.52 -12.58
N VAL A 76 3.76 -4.36 -11.27
CA VAL A 76 2.63 -3.70 -10.61
C VAL A 76 3.10 -2.36 -10.07
N PHE A 77 2.48 -1.28 -10.55
CA PHE A 77 2.70 0.08 -10.08
C PHE A 77 1.53 0.54 -9.23
N ILE A 78 1.84 1.22 -8.13
CA ILE A 78 0.88 1.64 -7.12
C ILE A 78 1.05 3.15 -6.95
N LYS A 79 -0.07 3.88 -6.97
CA LYS A 79 -0.11 5.31 -6.73
C LYS A 79 -1.14 5.62 -5.66
N ILE A 80 -0.80 6.50 -4.72
CA ILE A 80 -1.78 7.01 -3.75
C ILE A 80 -2.74 8.00 -4.43
N THR A 81 -4.02 7.91 -4.11
CA THR A 81 -5.04 8.85 -4.58
C THR A 81 -5.12 10.07 -3.66
N VAL A 82 -5.91 11.08 -4.03
CA VAL A 82 -6.16 12.24 -3.15
C VAL A 82 -6.88 11.77 -1.89
N GLU A 83 -7.87 10.89 -2.04
CA GLU A 83 -8.61 10.29 -0.92
C GLU A 83 -7.70 9.50 0.03
N GLY A 84 -6.68 8.81 -0.51
CA GLY A 84 -5.67 8.14 0.30
C GLY A 84 -4.77 9.10 1.07
N ILE A 85 -4.46 10.27 0.51
CA ILE A 85 -3.71 11.34 1.19
C ILE A 85 -4.59 11.97 2.28
N ASP A 86 -5.83 12.32 1.98
CA ASP A 86 -6.78 12.91 2.94
C ASP A 86 -7.03 11.99 4.13
N LEU A 87 -7.09 10.68 3.88
CA LEU A 87 -7.14 9.65 4.92
C LEU A 87 -5.89 9.71 5.79
N LEU A 88 -4.69 9.77 5.20
CA LEU A 88 -3.43 9.87 5.95
C LEU A 88 -3.29 11.14 6.77
N GLU A 89 -3.98 12.22 6.38
CA GLU A 89 -3.98 13.50 7.07
C GLU A 89 -5.10 13.61 8.11
N GLY A 90 -5.91 12.57 8.26
CA GLY A 90 -7.02 12.53 9.21
C GLY A 90 -8.24 13.34 8.79
N SER A 91 -8.28 13.84 7.54
CA SER A 91 -9.44 14.52 6.97
C SER A 91 -10.59 13.55 6.67
N ILE A 92 -10.28 12.26 6.50
CA ILE A 92 -11.22 11.16 6.35
C ILE A 92 -10.91 10.09 7.42
N GLN A 93 -11.94 9.46 8.00
CA GLN A 93 -11.77 8.35 8.95
C GLN A 93 -12.22 7.02 8.33
N ASP A 94 -11.37 5.99 8.40
CA ASP A 94 -11.75 4.60 8.10
C ASP A 94 -11.48 3.71 9.31
N LYS A 95 -12.51 3.04 9.85
CA LYS A 95 -12.40 2.13 11.01
C LYS A 95 -11.43 0.96 10.78
N ALA A 96 -11.10 0.64 9.53
CA ALA A 96 -10.12 -0.37 9.15
C ALA A 96 -8.67 0.14 9.21
N LEU A 97 -8.45 1.40 9.59
CA LEU A 97 -7.15 2.05 9.80
C LEU A 97 -7.23 2.84 11.12
N ASN A 98 -6.45 2.47 12.14
CA ASN A 98 -6.40 3.28 13.35
C ASN A 98 -5.28 4.29 13.17
N MET A 99 -5.65 5.55 12.94
CA MET A 99 -4.72 6.67 12.90
C MET A 99 -4.83 7.38 14.25
N GLU A 100 -4.19 6.81 15.27
CA GLU A 100 -3.95 7.50 16.53
C GLU A 100 -2.50 8.00 16.48
N GLU A 101 -2.32 9.29 16.77
CA GLU A 101 -1.03 9.98 16.88
C GLU A 101 -0.13 9.36 17.95
#